data_AF-A0A7W4Z7K9-F1
#
_entry.id   AF-A0A7W4Z7K9-F1
#
_cell.length_a   1.000
_cell.length_b   1.000
_cell.length_c   1.000
_cell.angle_alpha   90.00
_cell.angle_beta   90.00
_cell.angle_gamma   90.00
#
_symmetry.space_group_name_H-M   'P 1'
#
loop_
_entity.id
_entity.type
_entity.pdbx_description
1 polymer ?
#
loop_
_entity_poly.entity_id
_entity_poly.type
_entity_poly.pdbx_seq_one_letter_code
_entity_poly.pdbx_strand_id
1 'polypeptide(L)' 'MEDYGVMTAADTLRIERLLPGPLERVWQYLVDSDKRR' A
#
# COMPACT_ATOMS: atom_id res chain seq x y z
N MET A 1 -4.00 -6.21 -14.20
CA MET A 1 -4.15 -5.48 -12.92
C MET A 1 -3.63 -4.08 -13.17
N GLU A 2 -4.29 -3.05 -12.64
CA GLU A 2 -3.68 -1.73 -12.66
C GLU A 2 -2.52 -1.73 -11.67
N ASP A 3 -1.28 -1.70 -12.19
CA ASP A 3 -0.06 -1.85 -11.38
C ASP A 3 0.17 -0.69 -10.40
N TYR A 4 -0.62 0.39 -10.49
CA TYR A 4 -0.48 1.59 -9.66
C TYR A 4 -1.75 1.91 -8.84
N GLY A 5 -2.91 2.15 -9.44
CA GLY A 5 -4.17 2.38 -8.72
C GLY A 5 -5.22 3.05 -9.62
N VAL A 6 -6.47 3.04 -9.16
CA VAL A 6 -7.64 3.53 -9.92
C VAL A 6 -8.06 4.90 -9.40
N MET A 7 -8.18 5.91 -10.28
CA MET A 7 -8.82 7.19 -9.92
C MET A 7 -10.32 6.99 -9.74
N THR A 8 -10.84 7.22 -8.53
CA THR A 8 -12.28 7.10 -8.23
C THR A 8 -13.01 8.44 -8.25
N ALA A 9 -12.27 9.55 -8.23
CA ALA A 9 -12.74 10.93 -8.42
C ALA A 9 -11.58 11.79 -8.94
N ALA A 10 -11.83 13.08 -9.19
CA ALA A 10 -10.84 14.02 -9.73
C ALA A 10 -9.57 14.13 -8.86
N ASP A 11 -9.70 13.98 -7.54
CA ASP A 11 -8.65 14.17 -6.55
C ASP A 11 -8.47 12.94 -5.62
N THR A 12 -9.08 11.80 -5.97
CA THR A 12 -9.07 10.60 -5.12
C THR A 12 -8.53 9.39 -5.90
N LEU A 13 -7.44 8.81 -5.39
CA LEU A 13 -6.80 7.60 -5.91
C LEU A 13 -6.99 6.42 -4.95
N ARG A 14 -7.54 5.30 -5.44
CA ARG A 14 -7.68 4.04 -4.68
C ARG A 14 -6.59 3.06 -5.09
N ILE A 15 -5.80 2.63 -4.12
CA ILE A 15 -4.74 1.62 -4.30
C ILE A 15 -5.10 0.38 -3.49
N GLU A 16 -5.20 -0.76 -4.17
CA GLU A 16 -5.50 -2.05 -3.55
C GLU A 16 -4.41 -3.06 -3.90
N ARG A 17 -3.77 -3.65 -2.89
CA ARG A 17 -2.71 -4.63 -3.06
C ARG A 17 -2.86 -5.78 -2.09
N LEU A 18 -2.60 -6.98 -2.59
CA LEU A 18 -2.36 -8.13 -1.74
C LEU A 18 -0.88 -8.13 -1.34
N LEU A 19 -0.62 -7.99 -0.04
CA LEU A 19 0.73 -7.94 0.49
C LEU A 19 1.14 -9.29 1.07
N PRO A 20 2.42 -9.68 0.94
CA PRO A 20 2.89 -10.96 1.45
C PRO A 20 3.05 -10.91 2.97
N GLY A 21 2.50 -11.92 3.64
CA GLY A 21 2.66 -12.14 5.07
C GLY A 21 1.53 -11.58 5.95
N PRO A 22 1.67 -11.72 7.27
CA PRO A 22 0.65 -11.31 8.22
C PRO A 22 0.60 -9.78 8.38
N LEU A 23 -0.51 -9.30 8.93
CA LEU A 23 -0.78 -7.87 9.15
C LEU A 23 0.36 -7.17 9.91
N GLU A 24 0.87 -7.80 10.96
CA GLU A 24 1.90 -7.23 11.83
C GLU A 24 3.19 -6.94 11.05
N ARG A 25 3.55 -7.82 10.11
CA ARG A 25 4.73 -7.62 9.25
C ARG A 25 4.53 -6.42 8.32
N VAL A 26 3.36 -6.32 7.70
CA VAL A 26 3.02 -5.18 6.83
C VAL A 26 3.04 -3.88 7.62
N TRP A 27 2.42 -3.87 8.79
CA TRP A 27 2.35 -2.69 9.66
C TRP A 27 3.73 -2.15 10.01
N GLN A 28 4.69 -3.03 10.33
CA GLN A 28 6.07 -2.63 10.62
C GLN A 28 6.71 -1.82 9.49
N TYR A 29 6.45 -2.16 8.23
CA TYR A 29 6.99 -1.41 7.08
C TYR A 29 6.24 -0.10 6.81
N LEU A 30 4.98 0.03 7.26
CA LEU A 30 4.22 1.27 7.10
C LEU A 30 4.61 2.34 8.13
N VAL A 31 4.93 1.94 9.36
CA VAL A 31 5.21 2.87 10.46
C VAL A 31 6.70 3.16 10.67
N ASP A 32 7.59 2.23 10.30
CA ASP A 32 9.03 2.38 10.47
C ASP A 32 9.70 2.82 9.16
N SER A 33 10.13 4.08 9.10
CA SER A 33 10.79 4.65 7.92
C SER A 33 12.08 3.93 7.53
N ASP A 34 12.83 3.40 8.50
CA ASP A 34 14.12 2.76 8.23
C ASP A 34 13.96 1.40 7.52
N LYS A 35 12.76 0.83 7.62
CA LYS A 35 12.35 -0.39 6.91
C LYS A 35 11.83 -0.13 5.49
N ARG A 36 11.55 1.12 5.10
CA ARG A 36 11.01 1.48 3.75
C ARG A 36 12.07 1.57 2.64
N ARG A 37 13.27 1.04 2.89
CA ARG A 37 14.41 1.06 1.96
C ARG A 37 14.24 0.10 0.79
#